data_AF-A0A2V5V315-F1
#
_entry.id   AF-A0A2V5V315-F1
#
_cell.length_a   1.000
_cell.length_b   1.000
_cell.length_c   1.000
_cell.angle_alpha   90.00
_cell.angle_beta   90.00
_cell.angle_gamma   90.00
#
_symmetry.space_group_name_H-M   'P 1'
#
loop_
_entity.id
_entity.type
_entity.pdbx_description
1 polymer ?
#
loop_
_entity_poly.entity_id
_entity_poly.type
_entity_poly.pdbx_seq_one_letter_code
_entity_poly.pdbx_strand_id
1 'polypeptide(L)' 'MSEDSILQYTDLAALIQMAKARGWPNIRVVRAMSPGLPYGEALKLARKAVPLLDISVSEFLRLRKKE' A
#
# COMPACT_ATOMS: atom_id res chain seq x y z
N MET A 1 -14.82 13.28 -14.38
CA MET A 1 -14.07 12.82 -13.20
C MET A 1 -14.11 11.30 -13.26
N SER A 2 -13.00 10.67 -13.64
CA SER A 2 -12.99 9.31 -14.20
C SER A 2 -13.27 8.22 -13.15
N GLU A 3 -14.25 7.37 -13.43
CA GLU A 3 -14.62 6.18 -12.65
C GLU A 3 -13.46 5.20 -12.42
N ASP A 4 -12.42 5.23 -13.28
CA ASP A 4 -11.15 4.53 -13.12
C ASP A 4 -10.47 4.79 -11.76
N SER A 5 -10.57 6.01 -11.23
CA SER A 5 -9.99 6.34 -9.92
C SER A 5 -10.77 5.72 -8.77
N ILE A 6 -12.05 5.39 -8.95
CA ILE A 6 -12.88 4.80 -7.89
C ILE A 6 -12.62 3.29 -7.82
N LEU A 7 -12.52 2.62 -8.97
CA LEU A 7 -12.26 1.17 -9.04
C LEU A 7 -10.87 0.77 -8.50
N GLN A 8 -9.82 1.54 -8.80
CA GLN A 8 -8.47 1.27 -8.27
C GLN A 8 -8.37 1.44 -6.75
N TYR A 9 -9.15 2.34 -6.16
CA TYR A 9 -9.15 2.56 -4.71
C TYR A 9 -9.94 1.48 -3.95
N THR A 10 -11.00 0.95 -4.55
CA THR A 10 -11.75 -0.19 -4.01
C THR A 10 -10.85 -1.44 -3.92
N ASP A 11 -9.98 -1.66 -4.91
CA ASP A 11 -9.07 -2.80 -4.92
C ASP A 11 -7.95 -2.69 -3.86
N LEU A 12 -7.37 -1.50 -3.67
CA LEU A 12 -6.32 -1.28 -2.67
C LEU A 12 -6.82 -1.48 -1.23
N ALA A 13 -7.98 -0.91 -0.90
CA ALA A 13 -8.56 -1.05 0.43
C ALA A 13 -8.96 -2.49 0.73
N ALA A 14 -9.60 -3.17 -0.24
CA ALA A 14 -9.95 -4.57 -0.11
C ALA A 14 -8.71 -5.46 0.08
N LEU A 15 -7.65 -5.24 -0.70
CA LEU A 15 -6.40 -5.99 -0.58
C LEU A 15 -5.76 -5.82 0.81
N ILE A 16 -5.67 -4.58 1.31
CA ILE A 16 -5.11 -4.31 2.64
C ILE A 16 -5.96 -4.96 3.73
N GLN A 17 -7.30 -4.84 3.66
CA GLN A 17 -8.21 -5.47 4.61
C GLN A 17 -8.10 -7.00 4.60
N MET A 18 -8.05 -7.63 3.43
CA MET A 18 -7.87 -9.08 3.31
C MET A 18 -6.53 -9.54 3.87
N ALA A 19 -5.46 -8.80 3.62
CA ALA A 19 -4.15 -9.13 4.16
C ALA A 19 -4.14 -9.00 5.70
N LYS A 20 -4.76 -7.96 6.24
CA LYS A 20 -4.94 -7.76 7.69
C LYS A 20 -5.80 -8.86 8.32
N ALA A 21 -6.91 -9.25 7.69
CA ALA A 21 -7.76 -10.35 8.14
C ALA A 21 -7.01 -11.69 8.18
N ARG A 22 -6.01 -11.87 7.30
CA ARG A 22 -5.09 -13.02 7.29
C ARG A 22 -3.91 -12.89 8.26
N GLY A 23 -3.88 -11.84 9.09
CA GLY A 23 -2.82 -11.59 10.05
C GLY A 23 -1.48 -11.20 9.42
N TRP A 24 -1.46 -10.68 8.19
CA TRP A 24 -0.20 -10.30 7.56
C TRP A 24 0.41 -9.08 8.25
N PRO A 25 1.72 -9.10 8.56
CA PRO A 25 2.39 -7.93 9.08
C PRO A 25 2.50 -6.85 8.00
N ASN A 26 2.52 -5.57 8.40
CA ASN A 26 2.59 -4.43 7.48
C ASN A 26 3.73 -4.55 6.46
N ILE A 27 4.88 -5.09 6.86
CA ILE A 27 6.02 -5.32 5.96
C ILE A 27 5.66 -6.22 4.77
N ARG A 28 4.90 -7.29 4.99
CA ARG A 28 4.50 -8.24 3.95
C ARG A 28 3.50 -7.60 2.99
N VAL A 29 2.55 -6.83 3.53
CA VAL A 29 1.56 -6.10 2.73
C VAL A 29 2.26 -5.06 1.85
N VAL A 30 3.14 -4.24 2.43
CA VAL A 30 3.90 -3.22 1.71
C VAL A 30 4.75 -3.82 0.59
N ARG A 31 5.48 -4.91 0.86
CA ARG A 31 6.31 -5.58 -0.16
C ARG A 31 5.48 -6.19 -1.29
N ALA A 32 4.31 -6.77 -0.99
CA ALA A 32 3.43 -7.35 -1.99
C ALA A 32 2.82 -6.29 -2.93
N MET A 33 2.54 -5.09 -2.43
CA MET A 33 1.90 -4.01 -3.20
C MET A 33 2.89 -3.10 -3.95
N SER A 34 4.17 -3.11 -3.58
CA SER A 34 5.18 -2.19 -4.16
C SER A 34 6.35 -2.83 -4.94
N PRO A 35 6.23 -4.06 -5.51
CA PRO A 35 7.33 -4.66 -6.26
C PRO A 35 7.61 -3.84 -7.54
N GLY A 36 8.88 -3.54 -7.79
CA GLY A 36 9.32 -2.87 -9.02
C GLY A 36 8.84 -1.43 -9.24
N LEU A 37 8.06 -0.84 -8.32
CA LEU A 37 7.52 0.51 -8.50
C LEU A 37 8.63 1.58 -8.47
N PRO A 38 8.68 2.53 -9.42
CA PRO A 38 9.53 3.71 -9.30
C PRO A 38 9.24 4.47 -8.00
N TYR A 39 10.22 5.23 -7.48
CA TYR A 39 10.06 5.97 -6.23
C TYR A 39 8.83 6.89 -6.22
N GLY A 40 8.59 7.61 -7.32
CA GLY A 40 7.43 8.50 -7.46
C GLY A 40 6.09 7.77 -7.35
N GLU A 41 5.95 6.61 -7.99
CA GLU A 41 4.74 5.79 -7.92
C GLU A 41 4.56 5.15 -6.54
N ALA A 42 5.65 4.69 -5.92
CA ALA A 42 5.60 4.18 -4.55
C ALA A 42 5.22 5.26 -3.53
N LEU A 43 5.63 6.51 -3.75
CA LEU A 43 5.22 7.63 -2.90
C LEU A 43 3.73 7.93 -3.02
N LYS A 44 3.18 7.88 -4.25
CA LYS A 44 1.73 8.00 -4.49
C LYS A 44 0.98 6.87 -3.81
N LEU A 45 1.44 5.62 -3.97
CA LEU A 45 0.85 4.45 -3.31
C LEU A 45 0.90 4.56 -1.78
N ALA A 46 2.05 4.98 -1.23
CA ALA A 46 2.22 5.16 0.21
C ALA A 46 1.17 6.13 0.78
N ARG A 47 0.98 7.30 0.15
CA ARG A 47 -0.02 8.28 0.59
C ARG A 47 -1.45 7.73 0.63
N LYS A 48 -1.78 6.78 -0.25
CA LYS A 48 -3.10 6.11 -0.28
C LYS A 48 -3.20 4.99 0.75
N ALA A 49 -2.12 4.23 0.97
CA ALA A 49 -2.11 3.05 1.81
C ALA A 49 -1.88 3.35 3.30
N VAL A 50 -1.19 4.44 3.63
CA VAL A 50 -0.86 4.80 5.03
C VAL A 50 -2.06 4.93 5.96
N PRO A 51 -3.20 5.52 5.56
CA PRO A 51 -4.38 5.60 6.45
C PRO A 51 -5.01 4.23 6.72
N LEU A 52 -4.76 3.26 5.84
CA LEU A 52 -5.31 1.90 5.92
C LEU A 52 -4.38 0.93 6.66
N LEU A 53 -3.08 1.22 6.68
CA LEU A 53 -2.05 0.40 7.31
C LEU A 53 -1.67 0.86 8.73
N ASP A 54 -2.13 2.05 9.12
CA ASP A 54 -1.82 2.72 10.38
C ASP A 54 -0.30 2.90 10.59
N ILE A 55 0.37 3.46 9.57
CA ILE A 55 1.80 3.76 9.57
C ILE A 55 2.07 5.09 8.88
N SER A 56 3.25 5.67 9.04
CA SER A 56 3.65 6.87 8.30
C SER A 56 4.11 6.55 6.88
N VAL A 57 4.11 7.56 5.99
CA VAL A 57 4.69 7.44 4.64
C VAL A 57 6.17 7.04 4.70
N SER A 58 6.92 7.62 5.64
CA SER A 58 8.33 7.28 5.87
C SER A 58 8.51 5.82 6.26
N GLU A 59 7.64 5.31 7.13
CA GLU A 59 7.64 3.91 7.54
C GLU A 59 7.28 2.98 6.38
N PHE A 60 6.27 3.34 5.57
CA PHE A 60 5.94 2.60 4.35
C PHE A 60 7.16 2.46 3.42
N LEU A 61 7.85 3.57 3.14
CA LEU A 61 9.03 3.57 2.27
C LEU A 61 10.20 2.80 2.89
N ARG A 62 10.33 2.79 4.22
CA ARG A 62 11.31 1.98 4.95
C ARG A 62 11.03 0.49 4.82
N LEU A 63 9.77 0.08 5.02
CA LEU A 63 9.32 -1.32 4.91
C LEU A 63 9.48 -1.87 3.49
N ARG A 64 9.33 -1.00 2.48
CA ARG A 64 9.61 -1.33 1.08
C ARG A 64 11.09 -1.62 0.82
N LYS A 65 12.01 -0.88 1.44
CA LYS A 65 13.46 -0.96 1.15
C LYS A 65 14.19 -2.08 1.87
N LYS A 66 13.72 -2.50 3.04
CA LYS A 66 14.33 -3.67 3.71
C LYS A 66 14.01 -4.89 2.86
N GLU A 67 15.03 -5.62 2.41
CA GLU A 67 14.99 -7.07 2.17
C GLU A 67 15.24 -7.81 3.48
#